data_AF-A0AAV6L239-F1
#
_entry.id   AF-A0AAV6L239-F1
#
_cell.length_a   1.000
_cell.length_b   1.000
_cell.length_c   1.000
_cell.angle_alpha   90.00
_cell.angle_beta   90.00
_cell.angle_gamma   90.00
#
_symmetry.space_group_name_H-M   'P 1'
#
loop_
_entity.id
_entity.type
_entity.pdbx_description
1 polymer ?
#
loop_
_entity_poly.entity_id
_entity_poly.type
_entity_poly.pdbx_seq_one_letter_code
_entity_poly.pdbx_strand_id
1 'polypeptide(L)'
;MLRRRKGSEPEKSSKPEKPRVDGEEDGDDDSEKKRREKERFYQKRREKELRRWNCVDSCCWFIGCICSIWWFLLFLFNAMPASFPQYVTEAITGPLPDPPGVKLLKEGLTAKHPVVFVPGIVTGGLELWEGHQCAEGLFRKRLWGGTFGEVYKRPLCWVEHLSLDNETGLDPSGIRIRPVSGLVAADYFAPGYFVWAVLIANLARIGYEEKNMHMAAYDWRISFQNTEVRDQTLSRIKSNIELMVATSGGRKVVVIPHSMGVLYFLHFMKWVESPVPMGGGGGSDWCAKHIKAIMNIGGPFLGVPKAVTGLFSAEAKDIAVARAIAPGVLEMDVFGFQTLQHVMRMTRTWDSTMSMIPKGGDTIWGGFDWSPEEGYECVAKKMKNSDNQTAGQNGKVSLDKTKRLHYGRIISFGKDVADAESSKIERMDFRGAVKGNNLANTTCRDVWTEYHDMGIEGIKAVADYKVYTAGSLLDLLQFVAPKMMKRGSAHFSYGIADNLDDKKYEHYRYWSNPLETK
;
A
#
# COMPACT_ATOMS: atom_id res chain seq x y z
N MET A 1 82.89 1.79 5.83
CA MET A 1 82.20 2.49 6.93
C MET A 1 80.96 1.68 7.29
N LEU A 2 81.04 0.74 8.25
CA LEU A 2 80.59 0.86 9.65
C LEU A 2 79.07 1.20 9.79
N ARG A 3 78.17 0.45 10.45
CA ARG A 3 78.22 -0.85 11.16
C ARG A 3 76.80 -1.23 11.67
N ARG A 4 76.43 -2.53 11.57
CA ARG A 4 75.65 -3.40 12.53
C ARG A 4 74.15 -3.11 12.85
N ARG A 5 73.25 -4.08 13.12
CA ARG A 5 73.23 -5.57 13.07
C ARG A 5 71.79 -6.10 13.29
N LYS A 6 71.55 -7.32 12.78
CA LYS A 6 70.37 -8.23 12.90
C LYS A 6 70.37 -9.04 14.21
N GLY A 7 69.20 -9.56 14.62
CA GLY A 7 68.95 -10.74 15.49
C GLY A 7 67.44 -10.87 15.77
N SER A 8 66.66 -11.87 15.34
CA SER A 8 66.60 -13.34 15.55
C SER A 8 65.59 -13.74 16.65
N GLU A 9 64.59 -14.58 16.28
CA GLU A 9 63.55 -15.22 17.12
C GLU A 9 64.11 -16.18 18.20
N PRO A 10 63.26 -16.70 19.12
CA PRO A 10 62.72 -18.07 18.91
C PRO A 10 61.31 -18.39 19.50
N GLU A 11 60.83 -19.59 19.15
CA GLU A 11 59.56 -20.31 19.43
C GLU A 11 59.33 -20.86 20.87
N LYS A 12 58.02 -21.06 21.17
CA LYS A 12 57.28 -22.17 21.85
C LYS A 12 57.71 -22.85 23.19
N SER A 13 56.69 -22.93 24.06
CA SER A 13 56.19 -24.07 24.88
C SER A 13 56.93 -24.55 26.14
N SER A 14 56.19 -24.69 27.26
CA SER A 14 56.41 -25.72 28.29
C SER A 14 55.16 -25.96 29.17
N LYS A 15 54.91 -27.24 29.49
CA LYS A 15 53.85 -27.79 30.38
C LYS A 15 54.31 -27.77 31.86
N PRO A 16 53.41 -27.96 32.86
CA PRO A 16 53.80 -28.09 34.27
C PRO A 16 53.88 -29.56 34.75
N GLU A 17 54.92 -29.89 35.52
CA GLU A 17 55.12 -31.15 36.27
C GLU A 17 54.76 -31.00 37.76
N LYS A 18 54.34 -32.12 38.38
CA LYS A 18 54.04 -32.28 39.82
C LYS A 18 55.24 -32.87 40.57
N PRO A 19 55.47 -32.56 41.86
CA PRO A 19 56.34 -33.35 42.72
C PRO A 19 55.58 -34.34 43.63
N ARG A 20 56.21 -35.48 43.90
CA ARG A 20 55.80 -36.52 44.87
C ARG A 20 56.35 -36.23 46.28
N VAL A 21 55.69 -36.85 47.25
CA VAL A 21 55.84 -36.74 48.72
C VAL A 21 56.73 -37.87 49.24
N ASP A 22 57.51 -37.60 50.30
CA ASP A 22 58.03 -38.62 51.23
C ASP A 22 58.01 -38.07 52.68
N GLY A 23 57.55 -38.90 53.64
CA GLY A 23 58.00 -38.91 55.04
C GLY A 23 57.14 -38.26 56.15
N GLU A 24 56.41 -39.10 56.88
CA GLU A 24 55.85 -39.03 58.26
C GLU A 24 56.86 -38.54 59.34
N GLU A 25 56.60 -38.09 60.58
CA GLU A 25 55.57 -38.13 61.67
C GLU A 25 55.88 -36.85 62.53
N ASP A 26 54.99 -36.08 63.19
CA ASP A 26 54.24 -36.34 64.44
C ASP A 26 53.56 -35.01 64.89
N GLY A 27 52.37 -35.05 65.51
CA GLY A 27 51.78 -33.92 66.27
C GLY A 27 50.34 -33.51 65.90
N ASP A 28 49.35 -34.23 66.43
CA ASP A 28 47.97 -34.35 65.91
C ASP A 28 46.91 -33.39 66.52
N ASP A 29 47.28 -32.24 67.10
CA ASP A 29 46.28 -31.32 67.71
C ASP A 29 46.27 -29.90 67.09
N ASP A 30 47.31 -29.54 66.33
CA ASP A 30 47.40 -28.24 65.65
C ASP A 30 46.92 -28.29 64.18
N SER A 31 46.77 -29.52 63.64
CA SER A 31 46.32 -29.79 62.27
C SER A 31 44.81 -29.59 62.11
N GLU A 32 44.02 -30.01 63.11
CA GLU A 32 42.56 -29.98 63.04
C GLU A 32 42.00 -28.54 63.21
N LYS A 33 42.67 -27.72 64.03
CA LYS A 33 42.30 -26.32 64.26
C LYS A 33 42.55 -25.45 63.02
N LYS A 34 43.70 -25.63 62.36
CA LYS A 34 44.03 -24.97 61.07
C LYS A 34 43.09 -25.38 59.95
N ARG A 35 42.61 -26.62 59.95
CA ARG A 35 41.66 -27.13 58.96
C ARG A 35 40.26 -26.52 59.13
N ARG A 36 39.76 -26.41 60.37
CA ARG A 36 38.48 -25.73 60.66
C ARG A 36 38.52 -24.22 60.42
N GLU A 37 39.64 -23.56 60.65
CA GLU A 37 39.81 -22.14 60.30
C GLU A 37 39.88 -21.91 58.79
N LYS A 38 40.58 -22.77 58.04
CA LYS A 38 40.58 -22.73 56.57
C LYS A 38 39.18 -22.96 56.01
N GLU A 39 38.44 -23.95 56.49
CA GLU A 39 37.06 -24.19 56.05
C GLU A 39 36.16 -22.99 56.35
N ARG A 40 36.21 -22.40 57.55
CA ARG A 40 35.46 -21.17 57.87
C ARG A 40 35.88 -19.97 57.02
N PHE A 41 37.16 -19.85 56.68
CA PHE A 41 37.67 -18.78 55.81
C PHE A 41 37.20 -18.95 54.37
N TYR A 42 37.23 -20.16 53.82
CA TYR A 42 36.68 -20.46 52.50
C TYR A 42 35.16 -20.27 52.45
N GLN A 43 34.43 -20.65 53.50
CA GLN A 43 32.99 -20.48 53.59
C GLN A 43 32.59 -19.00 53.69
N LYS A 44 33.28 -18.21 54.53
CA LYS A 44 33.10 -16.75 54.60
C LYS A 44 33.47 -16.04 53.30
N ARG A 45 34.49 -16.52 52.58
CA ARG A 45 34.88 -15.97 51.27
C ARG A 45 33.84 -16.28 50.20
N ARG A 46 33.27 -17.49 50.21
CA ARG A 46 32.18 -17.90 49.30
C ARG A 46 30.89 -17.12 49.57
N GLU A 47 30.55 -16.87 50.84
CA GLU A 47 29.44 -15.99 51.23
C GLU A 47 29.69 -14.52 50.85
N LYS A 48 30.94 -14.03 50.91
CA LYS A 48 31.32 -12.69 50.46
C LYS A 48 31.28 -12.52 48.94
N GLU A 49 31.63 -13.56 48.19
CA GLU A 49 31.54 -13.58 46.73
C GLU A 49 30.07 -13.66 46.26
N LEU A 50 29.23 -14.46 46.94
CA LEU A 50 27.77 -14.49 46.69
C LEU A 50 27.06 -13.18 47.05
N ARG A 51 27.52 -12.46 48.09
CA ARG A 51 26.99 -11.13 48.47
C ARG A 51 27.42 -9.99 47.55
N ARG A 52 28.32 -10.23 46.59
CA ARG A 52 28.85 -9.20 45.68
C ARG A 52 28.21 -9.21 44.30
N TRP A 53 27.19 -10.03 44.09
CA TRP A 53 26.35 -9.93 42.90
C TRP A 53 25.33 -8.81 43.12
N ASN A 54 25.71 -7.59 42.73
CA ASN A 54 24.79 -6.46 42.81
C ASN A 54 23.70 -6.62 41.75
N CYS A 55 22.51 -6.05 42.02
CA CYS A 55 21.36 -6.08 41.11
C CYS A 55 21.72 -5.58 39.70
N VAL A 56 22.71 -4.67 39.60
CA VAL A 56 23.29 -4.15 38.36
C VAL A 56 24.05 -5.23 37.57
N ASP A 57 24.84 -6.08 38.22
CA ASP A 57 25.59 -7.16 37.56
C ASP A 57 24.64 -8.27 37.10
N SER A 58 23.56 -8.53 37.84
CA SER A 58 22.49 -9.44 37.42
C SER A 58 21.69 -8.87 36.24
N CYS A 59 21.41 -7.56 36.24
CA CYS A 59 20.73 -6.87 35.14
C CYS A 59 21.59 -6.84 33.87
N CYS A 60 22.88 -6.50 33.97
CA CYS A 60 23.82 -6.54 32.84
C CYS A 60 24.02 -7.95 32.29
N TRP A 61 24.07 -8.97 33.16
CA TRP A 61 24.14 -10.37 32.74
C TRP A 61 22.85 -10.81 32.02
N PHE A 62 21.68 -10.42 32.54
CA PHE A 62 20.39 -10.71 31.92
C PHE A 62 20.23 -10.01 30.56
N ILE A 63 20.61 -8.73 30.46
CA ILE A 63 20.65 -7.98 29.19
C ILE A 63 21.64 -8.64 28.22
N GLY A 64 22.83 -9.03 28.69
CA GLY A 64 23.81 -9.76 27.91
C GLY A 64 23.26 -11.08 27.37
N CYS A 65 22.57 -11.86 28.20
CA CYS A 65 21.89 -13.09 27.79
C CYS A 65 20.79 -12.83 26.77
N ILE A 66 19.96 -11.81 26.97
CA ILE A 66 18.92 -11.43 25.99
C ILE A 66 19.56 -11.04 24.66
N CYS A 67 20.59 -10.20 24.68
CA CYS A 67 21.32 -9.79 23.48
C CYS A 67 21.95 -11.00 22.77
N SER A 68 22.63 -11.89 23.50
CA SER A 68 23.23 -13.11 22.93
C SER A 68 22.18 -14.07 22.37
N ILE A 69 21.05 -14.26 23.06
CA ILE A 69 19.92 -15.07 22.57
C ILE A 69 19.33 -14.42 21.32
N TRP A 70 19.15 -13.10 21.31
CA TRP A 70 18.62 -12.37 20.16
C TRP A 70 19.54 -12.46 18.95
N TRP A 71 20.85 -12.27 19.12
CA TRP A 71 21.84 -12.45 18.06
C TRP A 71 21.93 -13.91 17.59
N PHE A 72 21.79 -14.87 18.50
CA PHE A 72 21.77 -16.30 18.16
C PHE A 72 20.50 -16.66 17.38
N LEU A 73 19.33 -16.16 17.79
CA LEU A 73 18.07 -16.34 17.07
C LEU A 73 18.11 -15.65 15.70
N LEU A 74 18.71 -14.46 15.60
CA LEU A 74 18.91 -13.77 14.34
C LEU A 74 19.87 -14.54 13.41
N PHE A 75 20.95 -15.07 13.96
CA PHE A 75 21.87 -15.95 13.23
C PHE A 75 21.17 -17.21 12.75
N LEU A 76 20.41 -17.89 13.62
CA LEU A 76 19.61 -19.06 13.25
C LEU A 76 18.57 -18.71 12.19
N PHE A 77 17.91 -17.56 12.28
CA PHE A 77 16.94 -17.10 11.29
C PHE A 77 17.60 -16.86 9.92
N ASN A 78 18.80 -16.26 9.89
CA ASN A 78 19.53 -16.03 8.65
C ASN A 78 20.24 -17.28 8.11
N ALA A 79 20.61 -18.23 8.98
CA ALA A 79 21.23 -19.50 8.63
C ALA A 79 20.19 -20.58 8.27
N MET A 80 18.91 -20.35 8.60
CA MET A 80 17.81 -21.25 8.25
C MET A 80 17.61 -21.22 6.73
N PRO A 81 17.73 -22.36 6.04
CA PRO A 81 17.43 -22.41 4.62
C PRO A 81 15.96 -22.06 4.40
N ALA A 82 15.67 -21.31 3.35
CA ALA A 82 14.31 -20.85 3.02
C ALA A 82 13.27 -21.98 2.87
N SER A 83 13.72 -23.23 2.73
CA SER A 83 12.90 -24.44 2.64
C SER A 83 12.43 -24.98 4.01
N PHE A 84 13.02 -24.58 5.13
CA PHE A 84 12.68 -25.12 6.46
C PHE A 84 11.26 -24.71 6.93
N PRO A 85 10.81 -23.44 6.78
CA PRO A 85 9.44 -23.07 7.08
C PRO A 85 8.42 -23.82 6.20
N GLN A 86 8.75 -24.06 4.93
CA GLN A 86 7.92 -24.87 4.03
C GLN A 86 7.84 -26.32 4.48
N TYR A 87 8.97 -26.93 4.86
CA TYR A 87 9.02 -28.31 5.37
C TYR A 87 8.21 -28.49 6.66
N VAL A 88 8.33 -27.57 7.61
CA VAL A 88 7.55 -27.62 8.86
C VAL A 88 6.06 -27.41 8.59
N THR A 89 5.71 -26.48 7.69
CA THR A 89 4.31 -26.23 7.32
C THR A 89 3.71 -27.44 6.58
N GLU A 90 4.47 -28.06 5.68
CA GLU A 90 4.09 -29.27 4.94
C GLU A 90 3.95 -30.50 5.84
N ALA A 91 4.82 -30.65 6.84
CA ALA A 91 4.71 -31.70 7.85
C ALA A 91 3.47 -31.55 8.75
N ILE A 92 3.03 -30.30 9.01
CA ILE A 92 1.87 -30.00 9.88
C ILE A 92 0.56 -30.01 9.09
N THR A 93 0.54 -29.50 7.85
CA THR A 93 -0.69 -29.25 7.07
C THR A 93 -0.88 -30.16 5.86
N GLY A 94 0.10 -31.04 5.56
CA GLY A 94 0.14 -31.85 4.35
C GLY A 94 0.81 -31.14 3.16
N PRO A 95 0.99 -31.83 2.02
CA PRO A 95 1.59 -31.25 0.82
C PRO A 95 0.77 -30.04 0.38
N LEU A 96 1.44 -28.89 0.28
CA LEU A 96 0.82 -27.68 -0.23
C LEU A 96 0.26 -27.96 -1.64
N PRO A 97 -0.99 -27.57 -1.93
CA PRO A 97 -1.54 -27.76 -3.27
C PRO A 97 -0.64 -27.06 -4.29
N ASP A 98 -0.41 -27.72 -5.43
CA ASP A 98 0.43 -27.17 -6.49
C ASP A 98 0.02 -25.71 -6.79
N PRO A 99 0.98 -24.77 -6.85
CA PRO A 99 0.70 -23.43 -7.33
C PRO A 99 0.01 -23.50 -8.70
N PRO A 100 -0.92 -22.57 -9.01
CA PRO A 100 -1.70 -22.63 -10.25
C PRO A 100 -0.87 -22.88 -11.51
N GLY A 101 0.30 -22.24 -11.65
CA GLY A 101 1.19 -22.43 -12.79
C GLY A 101 1.78 -23.84 -12.90
N VAL A 102 2.06 -24.50 -11.77
CA VAL A 102 2.54 -25.90 -11.76
C VAL A 102 1.40 -26.84 -12.15
N LYS A 103 0.19 -26.59 -11.66
CA LYS A 103 -1.00 -27.36 -12.04
C LYS A 103 -1.26 -27.25 -13.55
N LEU A 104 -1.26 -26.04 -14.10
CA LEU A 104 -1.47 -25.80 -15.53
C LEU A 104 -0.37 -26.43 -16.39
N LEU A 105 0.88 -26.43 -15.93
CA LEU A 105 1.97 -27.13 -16.59
C LEU A 105 1.75 -28.65 -16.63
N LYS A 106 1.29 -29.25 -15.52
CA LYS A 106 0.93 -30.69 -15.45
C LYS A 106 -0.23 -31.04 -16.38
N GLU A 107 -1.16 -30.10 -16.59
CA GLU A 107 -2.24 -30.21 -17.58
C GLU A 107 -1.76 -30.00 -19.03
N GLY A 108 -0.47 -29.69 -19.25
CA GLY A 108 0.12 -29.51 -20.58
C GLY A 108 -0.10 -28.12 -21.20
N LEU A 109 -0.53 -27.12 -20.42
CA LEU A 109 -0.71 -25.76 -20.93
C LEU A 109 0.63 -25.04 -21.08
N THR A 110 0.73 -24.26 -22.16
CA THR A 110 1.92 -23.45 -22.50
C THR A 110 1.54 -22.04 -22.93
N ALA A 111 2.50 -21.12 -22.88
CA ALA A 111 2.33 -19.74 -23.28
C ALA A 111 1.86 -19.62 -24.74
N LYS A 112 0.78 -18.84 -24.96
CA LYS A 112 0.16 -18.67 -26.28
C LYS A 112 0.04 -17.21 -26.69
N HIS A 113 -0.66 -16.40 -25.92
CA HIS A 113 -0.90 -15.00 -26.22
C HIS A 113 0.00 -14.12 -25.36
N PRO A 114 0.69 -13.10 -25.88
CA PRO A 114 1.46 -12.20 -25.04
C PRO A 114 0.56 -11.50 -24.01
N VAL A 115 1.10 -11.19 -22.84
CA VAL A 115 0.33 -10.65 -21.70
C VAL A 115 0.75 -9.21 -21.39
N VAL A 116 -0.22 -8.32 -21.25
CA VAL A 116 -0.01 -6.93 -20.85
C VAL A 116 -0.68 -6.68 -19.50
N PHE A 117 0.10 -6.32 -18.49
CA PHE A 117 -0.40 -5.94 -17.16
C PHE A 117 -0.60 -4.43 -17.10
N VAL A 118 -1.75 -4.00 -16.57
CA VAL A 118 -2.04 -2.57 -16.34
C VAL A 118 -2.28 -2.36 -14.84
N PRO A 119 -1.30 -1.78 -14.11
CA PRO A 119 -1.40 -1.61 -12.67
C PRO A 119 -2.48 -0.61 -12.28
N GLY A 120 -2.92 -0.68 -11.02
CA GLY A 120 -3.87 0.27 -10.43
C GLY A 120 -3.18 1.42 -9.72
N ILE A 121 -3.98 2.28 -9.08
CA ILE A 121 -3.49 3.38 -8.26
C ILE A 121 -2.51 2.86 -7.19
N VAL A 122 -1.48 3.64 -6.87
CA VAL A 122 -0.44 3.35 -5.87
C VAL A 122 0.35 2.04 -6.03
N THR A 123 0.13 1.24 -7.07
CA THR A 123 0.78 -0.08 -7.20
C THR A 123 2.06 -0.08 -8.03
N GLY A 124 2.29 0.94 -8.84
CA GLY A 124 3.52 1.10 -9.63
C GLY A 124 4.57 1.94 -8.88
N GLY A 125 5.82 1.53 -8.96
CA GLY A 125 6.94 2.31 -8.41
C GLY A 125 7.13 3.64 -9.12
N LEU A 126 7.50 4.67 -8.37
CA LEU A 126 7.82 6.01 -8.89
C LEU A 126 9.24 6.39 -8.47
N GLU A 127 10.05 6.85 -9.42
CA GLU A 127 11.44 7.25 -9.19
C GLU A 127 11.68 8.74 -9.47
N LEU A 128 12.62 9.32 -8.72
CA LEU A 128 12.98 10.72 -8.83
C LEU A 128 13.97 10.96 -9.97
N TRP A 129 13.72 11.97 -10.79
CA TRP A 129 14.61 12.43 -11.87
C TRP A 129 15.17 13.83 -11.62
N GLU A 130 14.41 14.66 -10.91
CA GLU A 130 14.81 16.01 -10.52
C GLU A 130 14.06 16.36 -9.24
N GLY A 131 14.73 17.02 -8.31
CA GLY A 131 14.13 17.41 -7.04
C GLY A 131 14.91 18.56 -6.40
N HIS A 132 14.30 19.17 -5.40
CA HIS A 132 14.91 20.27 -4.65
C HIS A 132 16.04 19.77 -3.75
N GLN A 133 16.75 20.69 -3.09
CA GLN A 133 17.91 20.40 -2.25
C GLN A 133 17.64 19.34 -1.16
N CYS A 134 16.42 19.27 -0.63
CA CYS A 134 16.06 18.25 0.36
C CYS A 134 16.09 16.82 -0.19
N ALA A 135 16.04 16.63 -1.52
CA ALA A 135 16.09 15.34 -2.20
C ALA A 135 17.50 15.01 -2.76
N GLU A 136 18.52 15.75 -2.34
CA GLU A 136 19.90 15.48 -2.74
C GLU A 136 20.31 14.04 -2.40
N GLY A 137 20.94 13.37 -3.38
CA GLY A 137 21.33 11.95 -3.32
C GLY A 137 20.24 10.95 -3.72
N LEU A 138 19.02 11.41 -4.05
CA LEU A 138 17.88 10.53 -4.40
C LEU A 138 17.64 10.37 -5.91
N PHE A 139 18.55 10.84 -6.77
CA PHE A 139 18.43 10.67 -8.22
C PHE A 139 18.28 9.18 -8.59
N ARG A 140 17.23 8.87 -9.36
CA ARG A 140 16.78 7.53 -9.78
C ARG A 140 16.53 6.54 -8.62
N LYS A 141 16.29 7.06 -7.42
CA LYS A 141 15.79 6.24 -6.30
C LYS A 141 14.27 6.22 -6.33
N ARG A 142 13.69 5.09 -5.94
CA ARG A 142 12.23 4.93 -5.81
C ARG A 142 11.76 5.74 -4.60
N LEU A 143 11.00 6.80 -4.85
CA LEU A 143 10.27 7.53 -3.81
C LEU A 143 8.98 6.79 -3.41
N TRP A 144 8.45 5.98 -4.32
CA TRP A 144 7.29 5.12 -4.10
C TRP A 144 7.59 3.69 -4.58
N GLY A 145 7.17 2.67 -3.82
CA GLY A 145 7.36 1.26 -4.21
C GLY A 145 8.79 0.74 -4.05
N GLY A 146 9.48 1.12 -2.97
CA GLY A 146 10.85 0.73 -2.62
C GLY A 146 11.04 0.59 -1.11
N THR A 147 12.28 0.72 -0.62
CA THR A 147 12.54 0.80 0.82
C THR A 147 11.98 2.10 1.39
N PHE A 148 10.94 2.03 2.22
CA PHE A 148 10.27 3.18 2.87
C PHE A 148 11.18 4.07 3.75
N GLY A 149 12.48 3.76 3.87
CA GLY A 149 13.42 4.49 4.71
C GLY A 149 13.47 6.00 4.46
N GLU A 150 13.23 6.46 3.22
CA GLU A 150 13.24 7.90 2.91
C GLU A 150 11.98 8.63 3.39
N VAL A 151 10.83 7.95 3.51
CA VAL A 151 9.61 8.52 4.12
C VAL A 151 9.88 8.88 5.59
N TYR A 152 10.55 7.98 6.31
CA TYR A 152 10.89 8.19 7.71
C TYR A 152 12.00 9.22 7.92
N LYS A 153 12.98 9.30 7.01
CA LYS A 153 14.08 10.26 7.13
C LYS A 153 13.69 11.69 6.75
N ARG A 154 12.84 11.86 5.72
CA ARG A 154 12.54 13.16 5.11
C ARG A 154 11.05 13.28 4.74
N PRO A 155 10.11 13.22 5.71
CA PRO A 155 8.67 13.14 5.43
C PRO A 155 8.13 14.35 4.65
N LEU A 156 8.53 15.58 4.98
CA LEU A 156 8.07 16.78 4.29
C LEU A 156 8.61 16.86 2.85
N CYS A 157 9.89 16.50 2.66
CA CYS A 157 10.49 16.44 1.32
C CYS A 157 9.78 15.39 0.45
N TRP A 158 9.47 14.23 1.02
CA TRP A 158 8.74 13.17 0.33
C TRP A 158 7.33 13.62 -0.09
N VAL A 159 6.60 14.28 0.82
CA VAL A 159 5.28 14.84 0.52
C VAL A 159 5.34 15.89 -0.59
N GLU A 160 6.30 16.81 -0.51
CA GLU A 160 6.51 17.86 -1.52
C GLU A 160 6.77 17.26 -2.91
N HIS A 161 7.66 16.28 -3.00
CA HIS A 161 8.04 15.68 -4.28
C HIS A 161 6.92 14.82 -4.88
N LEU A 162 6.11 14.15 -4.07
CA LEU A 162 4.98 13.36 -4.55
C LEU A 162 3.71 14.16 -4.83
N SER A 163 3.65 15.42 -4.40
CA SER A 163 2.54 16.31 -4.72
C SER A 163 2.58 16.72 -6.20
N LEU A 164 1.41 16.92 -6.78
CA LEU A 164 1.25 17.53 -8.10
C LEU A 164 0.91 19.01 -7.95
N ASP A 165 1.21 19.78 -8.99
CA ASP A 165 0.86 21.18 -9.07
C ASP A 165 -0.67 21.35 -9.06
N ASN A 166 -1.16 22.29 -8.24
CA ASN A 166 -2.59 22.40 -7.95
C ASN A 166 -3.39 23.04 -9.10
N GLU A 167 -2.73 23.68 -10.06
CA GLU A 167 -3.39 24.28 -11.22
C GLU A 167 -3.35 23.37 -12.44
N THR A 168 -2.17 22.81 -12.73
CA THR A 168 -1.91 22.02 -13.94
C THR A 168 -2.14 20.51 -13.76
N GLY A 169 -2.03 19.99 -12.54
CA GLY A 169 -2.09 18.55 -12.28
C GLY A 169 -0.87 17.77 -12.80
N LEU A 170 0.25 18.47 -13.03
CA LEU A 170 1.52 17.91 -13.45
C LEU A 170 2.57 18.01 -12.33
N ASP A 171 3.82 17.63 -12.60
CA ASP A 171 4.88 17.77 -11.61
C ASP A 171 5.13 19.27 -11.28
N PRO A 172 5.36 19.63 -10.01
CA PRO A 172 5.74 21.00 -9.64
C PRO A 172 7.07 21.45 -10.26
N SER A 173 7.30 22.76 -10.33
CA SER A 173 8.55 23.32 -10.85
C SER A 173 9.78 22.82 -10.10
N GLY A 174 10.79 22.36 -10.84
CA GLY A 174 12.03 21.80 -10.28
C GLY A 174 11.89 20.40 -9.68
N ILE A 175 10.77 19.71 -9.93
CA ILE A 175 10.54 18.32 -9.53
C ILE A 175 10.16 17.51 -10.77
N ARG A 176 10.78 16.34 -10.95
CA ARG A 176 10.38 15.36 -11.96
C ARG A 176 10.37 13.98 -11.35
N ILE A 177 9.21 13.33 -11.42
CA ILE A 177 9.02 11.95 -10.99
C ILE A 177 8.51 11.14 -12.18
N ARG A 178 9.05 9.94 -12.38
CA ARG A 178 8.67 9.07 -13.50
C ARG A 178 8.31 7.67 -13.01
N PRO A 179 7.40 6.97 -13.70
CA PRO A 179 7.13 5.58 -13.40
C PRO A 179 8.37 4.73 -13.66
N VAL A 180 8.61 3.77 -12.77
CA VAL A 180 9.62 2.74 -12.99
C VAL A 180 9.21 1.89 -14.20
N SER A 181 10.16 1.54 -15.05
CA SER A 181 9.93 0.74 -16.25
C SER A 181 10.11 -0.76 -16.03
N GLY A 182 9.43 -1.58 -16.84
CA GLY A 182 9.60 -3.03 -16.87
C GLY A 182 8.77 -3.79 -15.83
N LEU A 183 8.91 -5.12 -15.77
CA LEU A 183 8.14 -5.96 -14.84
C LEU A 183 8.41 -5.61 -13.36
N VAL A 184 9.61 -5.10 -13.07
CA VAL A 184 10.04 -4.62 -11.74
C VAL A 184 9.27 -3.40 -11.24
N ALA A 185 8.46 -2.77 -12.10
CA ALA A 185 7.68 -1.61 -11.74
C ALA A 185 6.57 -1.94 -10.72
N ALA A 186 6.04 -3.16 -10.74
CA ALA A 186 4.91 -3.55 -9.88
C ALA A 186 4.97 -5.01 -9.40
N ASP A 187 6.08 -5.73 -9.56
CA ASP A 187 6.23 -7.08 -9.02
C ASP A 187 6.17 -7.07 -7.47
N TYR A 188 7.03 -6.28 -6.84
CA TYR A 188 7.17 -6.07 -5.41
C TYR A 188 7.00 -4.59 -5.08
N PHE A 189 5.94 -4.27 -4.34
CA PHE A 189 5.71 -2.91 -3.87
C PHE A 189 6.59 -2.57 -2.66
N ALA A 190 6.76 -3.55 -1.78
CA ALA A 190 7.63 -3.51 -0.61
C ALA A 190 8.00 -4.95 -0.21
N PRO A 191 9.05 -5.17 0.60
CA PRO A 191 9.33 -6.51 1.15
C PRO A 191 8.08 -7.10 1.80
N GLY A 192 7.60 -8.25 1.31
CA GLY A 192 6.39 -8.93 1.80
C GLY A 192 5.05 -8.46 1.21
N TYR A 193 5.02 -7.40 0.39
CA TYR A 193 3.80 -6.94 -0.31
C TYR A 193 3.93 -7.17 -1.82
N PHE A 194 3.38 -8.29 -2.27
CA PHE A 194 3.39 -8.73 -3.66
C PHE A 194 2.15 -8.19 -4.37
N VAL A 195 2.32 -7.40 -5.44
CA VAL A 195 1.17 -6.96 -6.24
C VAL A 195 1.01 -7.89 -7.44
N TRP A 196 2.06 -8.06 -8.24
CA TRP A 196 2.02 -8.87 -9.46
C TRP A 196 2.99 -10.05 -9.46
N ALA A 197 3.96 -10.10 -8.54
CA ALA A 197 5.01 -11.13 -8.52
C ALA A 197 4.46 -12.56 -8.52
N VAL A 198 3.39 -12.83 -7.77
CA VAL A 198 2.77 -14.17 -7.71
C VAL A 198 2.17 -14.57 -9.05
N LEU A 199 1.48 -13.66 -9.74
CA LEU A 199 0.90 -13.94 -11.06
C LEU A 199 2.00 -14.13 -12.11
N ILE A 200 3.00 -13.27 -12.12
CA ILE A 200 4.16 -13.36 -13.03
C ILE A 200 4.90 -14.68 -12.82
N ALA A 201 5.15 -15.09 -11.58
CA ALA A 201 5.82 -16.36 -11.27
C ALA A 201 5.01 -17.58 -11.75
N ASN A 202 3.67 -17.55 -11.64
CA ASN A 202 2.82 -18.63 -12.14
C ASN A 202 2.78 -18.68 -13.68
N LEU A 203 2.77 -17.53 -14.35
CA LEU A 203 2.87 -17.47 -15.81
C LEU A 203 4.24 -17.98 -16.30
N ALA A 204 5.32 -17.67 -15.59
CA ALA A 204 6.64 -18.16 -15.92
C ALA A 204 6.72 -19.70 -15.92
N ARG A 205 5.95 -20.38 -15.06
CA ARG A 205 5.89 -21.85 -15.02
C ARG A 205 5.36 -22.49 -16.30
N ILE A 206 4.56 -21.77 -17.10
CA ILE A 206 4.01 -22.25 -18.37
C ILE A 206 4.71 -21.63 -19.59
N GLY A 207 5.90 -21.05 -19.42
CA GLY A 207 6.74 -20.55 -20.51
C GLY A 207 6.57 -19.08 -20.88
N TYR A 208 5.95 -18.27 -20.01
CA TYR A 208 6.01 -16.82 -20.15
C TYR A 208 7.36 -16.26 -19.64
N GLU A 209 7.86 -15.23 -20.30
CA GLU A 209 9.13 -14.56 -20.05
C GLU A 209 8.95 -13.05 -20.31
N GLU A 210 9.97 -12.24 -20.03
CA GLU A 210 9.93 -10.79 -20.29
C GLU A 210 9.61 -10.46 -21.76
N LYS A 211 10.04 -11.28 -22.73
CA LYS A 211 9.75 -11.06 -24.16
C LYS A 211 8.27 -11.14 -24.53
N ASN A 212 7.44 -11.80 -23.73
CA ASN A 212 6.00 -11.96 -23.99
C ASN A 212 5.12 -11.48 -22.82
N MET A 213 5.71 -10.74 -21.88
CA MET A 213 5.04 -10.08 -20.77
C MET A 213 5.43 -8.61 -20.70
N HIS A 214 4.45 -7.71 -20.71
CA HIS A 214 4.67 -6.27 -20.63
C HIS A 214 3.94 -5.67 -19.44
N MET A 215 4.64 -4.92 -18.59
CA MET A 215 4.03 -4.07 -17.57
C MET A 215 3.84 -2.66 -18.15
N ALA A 216 2.60 -2.28 -18.41
CA ALA A 216 2.23 -0.94 -18.86
C ALA A 216 2.27 0.04 -17.69
N ALA A 217 3.48 0.35 -17.19
CA ALA A 217 3.68 1.26 -16.08
C ALA A 217 3.38 2.72 -16.50
N TYR A 218 2.64 3.43 -15.65
CA TYR A 218 2.27 4.83 -15.83
C TYR A 218 2.33 5.56 -14.49
N ASP A 219 2.43 6.89 -14.53
CA ASP A 219 2.31 7.69 -13.31
C ASP A 219 0.84 7.73 -12.89
N TRP A 220 0.53 6.92 -11.90
CA TRP A 220 -0.82 6.76 -11.38
C TRP A 220 -1.29 7.96 -10.57
N ARG A 221 -0.53 9.05 -10.42
CA ARG A 221 -0.98 10.28 -9.72
C ARG A 221 -1.76 11.21 -10.66
N ILE A 222 -1.32 11.32 -11.91
CA ILE A 222 -1.83 12.31 -12.88
C ILE A 222 -3.05 11.79 -13.63
N SER A 223 -3.82 12.70 -14.24
CA SER A 223 -4.97 12.33 -15.07
C SER A 223 -4.57 11.49 -16.29
N PHE A 224 -5.50 10.67 -16.79
CA PHE A 224 -5.18 9.68 -17.83
C PHE A 224 -4.65 10.33 -19.11
N GLN A 225 -5.27 11.42 -19.57
CA GLN A 225 -4.79 12.17 -20.73
C GLN A 225 -3.45 12.86 -20.47
N ASN A 226 -3.19 13.34 -19.25
CA ASN A 226 -1.91 13.97 -18.93
C ASN A 226 -0.74 12.98 -18.96
N THR A 227 -0.99 11.66 -18.80
CA THR A 227 0.07 10.65 -19.03
C THR A 227 0.56 10.62 -20.47
N GLU A 228 -0.31 10.95 -21.43
CA GLU A 228 0.09 11.11 -22.83
C GLU A 228 0.80 12.44 -23.03
N VAL A 229 0.21 13.55 -22.57
CA VAL A 229 0.79 14.89 -22.74
C VAL A 229 2.20 14.99 -22.15
N ARG A 230 2.42 14.43 -20.96
CA ARG A 230 3.72 14.53 -20.25
C ARG A 230 4.74 13.50 -20.71
N ASP A 231 4.33 12.23 -20.80
CA ASP A 231 5.26 11.10 -20.93
C ASP A 231 5.06 10.27 -22.21
N GLN A 232 4.05 10.60 -23.02
CA GLN A 232 3.65 9.82 -24.20
C GLN A 232 3.33 8.36 -23.83
N THR A 233 2.73 8.15 -22.65
CA THR A 233 2.54 6.80 -22.10
C THR A 233 1.52 5.99 -22.88
N LEU A 234 0.43 6.61 -23.35
CA LEU A 234 -0.57 5.90 -24.17
C LEU A 234 0.03 5.50 -25.52
N SER A 235 0.81 6.41 -26.14
CA SER A 235 1.58 6.12 -27.35
C SER A 235 2.57 4.97 -27.16
N ARG A 236 3.28 4.91 -26.02
CA ARG A 236 4.19 3.81 -25.70
C ARG A 236 3.45 2.48 -25.52
N ILE A 237 2.30 2.48 -24.84
CA ILE A 237 1.47 1.28 -24.68
C ILE A 237 1.00 0.76 -26.05
N LYS A 238 0.53 1.66 -26.92
CA LYS A 238 0.15 1.34 -28.31
C LYS A 238 1.31 0.65 -29.03
N SER A 239 2.47 1.29 -29.10
CA SER A 239 3.64 0.77 -29.83
C SER A 239 4.14 -0.57 -29.27
N ASN A 240 4.12 -0.73 -27.93
CA ASN A 240 4.53 -2.00 -27.30
C ASN A 240 3.55 -3.13 -27.64
N ILE A 241 2.24 -2.86 -27.63
CA ILE A 241 1.23 -3.86 -28.02
C ILE A 241 1.40 -4.26 -29.49
N GLU A 242 1.56 -3.29 -30.39
CA GLU A 242 1.80 -3.55 -31.82
C GLU A 242 3.06 -4.41 -32.01
N LEU A 243 4.15 -4.09 -31.32
CA LEU A 243 5.39 -4.86 -31.34
C LEU A 243 5.20 -6.29 -30.81
N MET A 244 4.48 -6.47 -29.71
CA MET A 244 4.19 -7.79 -29.13
C MET A 244 3.35 -8.66 -30.09
N VAL A 245 2.38 -8.07 -30.80
CA VAL A 245 1.58 -8.79 -31.80
C VAL A 245 2.46 -9.16 -33.01
N ALA A 246 3.27 -8.23 -33.51
CA ALA A 246 4.16 -8.48 -34.65
C ALA A 246 5.19 -9.60 -34.36
N THR A 247 5.78 -9.59 -33.18
CA THR A 247 6.84 -10.54 -32.78
C THR A 247 6.31 -11.89 -32.28
N SER A 248 5.00 -12.01 -32.00
CA SER A 248 4.38 -13.26 -31.54
C SER A 248 3.77 -14.11 -32.66
N GLY A 249 4.05 -13.77 -33.92
CA GLY A 249 3.45 -14.40 -35.10
C GLY A 249 2.01 -13.95 -35.34
N GLY A 250 1.70 -12.68 -35.05
CA GLY A 250 0.36 -12.11 -35.24
C GLY A 250 -0.63 -12.46 -34.12
N ARG A 251 -0.16 -12.97 -32.98
CA ARG A 251 -1.03 -13.33 -31.87
C ARG A 251 -1.39 -12.09 -31.06
N LYS A 252 -2.69 -11.78 -31.04
CA LYS A 252 -3.29 -10.71 -30.23
C LYS A 252 -2.95 -10.87 -28.74
N VAL A 253 -2.79 -9.75 -28.03
CA VAL A 253 -2.41 -9.72 -26.61
C VAL A 253 -3.60 -9.99 -25.69
N VAL A 254 -3.35 -10.60 -24.54
CA VAL A 254 -4.29 -10.65 -23.41
C VAL A 254 -3.91 -9.55 -22.43
N VAL A 255 -4.85 -8.69 -22.08
CA VAL A 255 -4.61 -7.56 -21.17
C VAL A 255 -5.20 -7.90 -19.80
N ILE A 256 -4.43 -7.67 -18.73
CA ILE A 256 -4.83 -7.91 -17.35
C ILE A 256 -4.75 -6.58 -16.59
N PRO A 257 -5.79 -5.75 -16.66
CA PRO A 257 -5.86 -4.53 -15.86
C PRO A 257 -6.40 -4.80 -14.45
N HIS A 258 -5.88 -4.08 -13.46
CA HIS A 258 -6.27 -4.20 -12.05
C HIS A 258 -6.74 -2.87 -11.48
N SER A 259 -7.85 -2.89 -10.72
CA SER A 259 -8.36 -1.72 -9.99
C SER A 259 -8.50 -0.50 -10.93
N MET A 260 -7.98 0.68 -10.57
CA MET A 260 -7.98 1.88 -11.42
C MET A 260 -7.37 1.65 -12.82
N GLY A 261 -6.46 0.68 -12.97
CA GLY A 261 -5.89 0.30 -14.26
C GLY A 261 -6.93 -0.17 -15.28
N VAL A 262 -8.09 -0.64 -14.81
CA VAL A 262 -9.25 -0.98 -15.66
C VAL A 262 -9.84 0.27 -16.30
N LEU A 263 -10.01 1.34 -15.53
CA LEU A 263 -10.49 2.63 -16.05
C LEU A 263 -9.45 3.28 -16.97
N TYR A 264 -8.17 3.18 -16.61
CA TYR A 264 -7.07 3.65 -17.46
C TYR A 264 -7.02 2.91 -18.80
N PHE A 265 -7.21 1.59 -18.78
CA PHE A 265 -7.24 0.79 -20.01
C PHE A 265 -8.50 1.04 -20.84
N LEU A 266 -9.65 1.29 -20.20
CA LEU A 266 -10.87 1.74 -20.89
C LEU A 266 -10.63 3.05 -21.64
N HIS A 267 -9.98 4.03 -20.98
CA HIS A 267 -9.55 5.28 -21.61
C HIS A 267 -8.59 5.03 -22.78
N PHE A 268 -7.59 4.16 -22.59
CA PHE A 268 -6.63 3.81 -23.63
C PHE A 268 -7.30 3.22 -24.88
N MET A 269 -8.27 2.30 -24.72
CA MET A 269 -8.98 1.71 -25.86
C MET A 269 -9.72 2.77 -26.68
N LYS A 270 -10.33 3.76 -26.04
CA LYS A 270 -10.96 4.88 -26.75
C LYS A 270 -9.95 5.84 -27.34
N TRP A 271 -8.91 6.16 -26.59
CA TRP A 271 -7.84 7.02 -27.07
C TRP A 271 -7.19 6.43 -28.32
N VAL A 272 -6.83 5.16 -28.33
CA VAL A 272 -6.08 4.54 -29.44
C VAL A 272 -6.88 4.47 -30.73
N GLU A 273 -8.20 4.24 -30.66
CA GLU A 273 -9.07 4.19 -31.84
C GLU A 273 -9.50 5.59 -32.33
N SER A 274 -9.40 6.60 -31.48
CA SER A 274 -9.75 7.98 -31.80
C SER A 274 -8.72 8.66 -32.72
N PRO A 275 -9.14 9.57 -33.62
CA PRO A 275 -8.25 10.24 -34.55
C PRO A 275 -7.31 11.24 -33.86
N VAL A 276 -6.17 11.50 -34.50
CA VAL A 276 -5.25 12.59 -34.11
C VAL A 276 -5.91 13.96 -34.33
N PRO A 277 -5.57 15.00 -33.55
CA PRO A 277 -4.51 15.04 -32.53
C PRO A 277 -4.95 14.62 -31.11
N MET A 278 -6.23 14.32 -30.88
CA MET A 278 -6.73 14.02 -29.53
C MET A 278 -6.48 12.56 -29.11
N GLY A 279 -6.68 11.63 -30.05
CA GLY A 279 -6.44 10.20 -29.87
C GLY A 279 -5.12 9.73 -30.48
N GLY A 280 -4.90 8.42 -30.41
CA GLY A 280 -3.69 7.73 -30.86
C GLY A 280 -3.68 7.35 -32.35
N GLY A 281 -4.76 7.60 -33.09
CA GLY A 281 -4.81 7.38 -34.55
C GLY A 281 -4.55 5.93 -34.98
N GLY A 282 -4.93 4.95 -34.17
CA GLY A 282 -4.82 3.52 -34.49
C GLY A 282 -5.86 3.00 -35.47
N GLY A 283 -6.94 3.77 -35.70
CA GLY A 283 -8.11 3.37 -36.49
C GLY A 283 -9.15 2.63 -35.66
N SER A 284 -10.40 2.59 -36.15
CA SER A 284 -11.55 2.03 -35.43
C SER A 284 -11.53 0.52 -35.22
N ASP A 285 -10.55 -0.17 -35.80
CA ASP A 285 -10.37 -1.62 -35.67
C ASP A 285 -9.08 -1.98 -34.93
N TRP A 286 -8.41 -1.00 -34.31
CA TRP A 286 -7.14 -1.23 -33.63
C TRP A 286 -7.29 -2.23 -32.48
N CYS A 287 -8.30 -2.07 -31.61
CA CYS A 287 -8.53 -3.00 -30.51
C CYS A 287 -8.89 -4.38 -31.04
N ALA A 288 -9.74 -4.45 -32.08
CA ALA A 288 -10.10 -5.71 -32.73
C ALA A 288 -8.89 -6.42 -33.34
N LYS A 289 -7.90 -5.69 -33.89
CA LYS A 289 -6.68 -6.24 -34.48
C LYS A 289 -5.67 -6.72 -33.43
N HIS A 290 -5.53 -6.03 -32.32
CA HIS A 290 -4.41 -6.26 -31.39
C HIS A 290 -4.79 -6.93 -30.07
N ILE A 291 -6.04 -6.83 -29.61
CA ILE A 291 -6.48 -7.34 -28.30
C ILE A 291 -7.26 -8.64 -28.48
N LYS A 292 -6.85 -9.69 -27.77
CA LYS A 292 -7.53 -10.99 -27.72
C LYS A 292 -8.65 -11.00 -26.70
N ALA A 293 -8.32 -10.57 -25.49
CA ALA A 293 -9.19 -10.61 -24.32
C ALA A 293 -8.67 -9.64 -23.25
N ILE A 294 -9.57 -9.18 -22.39
CA ILE A 294 -9.27 -8.33 -21.24
C ILE A 294 -9.75 -9.06 -19.99
N MET A 295 -8.86 -9.32 -19.04
CA MET A 295 -9.15 -9.99 -17.78
C MET A 295 -9.10 -8.97 -16.64
N ASN A 296 -10.21 -8.27 -16.40
CA ASN A 296 -10.30 -7.26 -15.36
C ASN A 296 -10.20 -7.89 -13.96
N ILE A 297 -9.32 -7.35 -13.11
CA ILE A 297 -9.23 -7.71 -11.70
C ILE A 297 -9.74 -6.54 -10.87
N GLY A 298 -10.96 -6.65 -10.32
CA GLY A 298 -11.52 -5.65 -9.41
C GLY A 298 -11.72 -4.26 -10.03
N GLY A 299 -12.18 -4.19 -11.28
CA GLY A 299 -12.36 -2.93 -12.02
C GLY A 299 -13.50 -2.06 -11.47
N PRO A 300 -13.23 -0.83 -10.99
CA PRO A 300 -14.24 0.07 -10.42
C PRO A 300 -14.91 0.90 -11.52
N PHE A 301 -15.56 0.26 -12.49
CA PHE A 301 -16.20 0.92 -13.64
C PHE A 301 -17.09 2.09 -13.24
N LEU A 302 -17.96 1.86 -12.26
CA LEU A 302 -18.91 2.85 -11.75
C LEU A 302 -18.34 3.70 -10.62
N GLY A 303 -17.05 3.57 -10.29
CA GLY A 303 -16.42 4.19 -9.12
C GLY A 303 -16.53 3.34 -7.85
N VAL A 304 -16.01 3.86 -6.75
CA VAL A 304 -16.08 3.26 -5.41
C VAL A 304 -16.31 4.33 -4.34
N PRO A 305 -17.23 4.11 -3.37
CA PRO A 305 -17.45 5.06 -2.27
C PRO A 305 -16.18 5.42 -1.49
N LYS A 306 -15.24 4.48 -1.35
CA LYS A 306 -13.93 4.69 -0.70
C LYS A 306 -13.08 5.78 -1.35
N ALA A 307 -13.23 6.04 -2.65
CA ALA A 307 -12.48 7.12 -3.30
C ALA A 307 -12.86 8.49 -2.72
N VAL A 308 -14.13 8.66 -2.36
CA VAL A 308 -14.67 9.89 -1.79
C VAL A 308 -14.08 10.12 -0.40
N THR A 309 -14.14 9.13 0.49
CA THR A 309 -13.55 9.24 1.82
C THR A 309 -12.03 9.45 1.75
N GLY A 310 -11.35 8.81 0.78
CA GLY A 310 -9.94 9.05 0.51
C GLY A 310 -9.61 10.52 0.19
N LEU A 311 -10.45 11.20 -0.60
CA LEU A 311 -10.28 12.63 -0.91
C LEU A 311 -10.56 13.54 0.31
N PHE A 312 -11.45 13.14 1.22
CA PHE A 312 -11.81 13.93 2.40
C PHE A 312 -10.83 13.75 3.56
N SER A 313 -10.48 12.52 3.92
CA SER A 313 -9.77 12.19 5.16
C SER A 313 -8.40 11.53 4.95
N ALA A 314 -7.99 11.31 3.69
CA ALA A 314 -6.84 10.46 3.34
C ALA A 314 -6.92 9.05 3.96
N GLU A 315 -8.12 8.59 4.31
CA GLU A 315 -8.34 7.27 4.91
C GLU A 315 -8.35 6.19 3.84
N ALA A 316 -7.24 5.49 3.67
CA ALA A 316 -7.32 4.10 3.23
C ALA A 316 -7.92 3.28 4.38
N LYS A 317 -8.92 2.43 4.10
CA LYS A 317 -9.50 1.47 5.06
C LYS A 317 -8.42 0.75 5.89
N ASP A 318 -7.26 0.47 5.31
CA ASP A 318 -6.13 -0.18 5.97
C ASP A 318 -5.42 0.72 6.99
N ILE A 319 -5.39 2.05 6.76
CA ILE A 319 -4.94 3.06 7.72
C ILE A 319 -5.99 3.30 8.82
N ALA A 320 -7.29 3.29 8.47
CA ALA A 320 -8.38 3.39 9.44
C ALA A 320 -8.44 2.16 10.37
N VAL A 321 -8.23 0.96 9.82
CA VAL A 321 -8.11 -0.29 10.58
C VAL A 321 -6.82 -0.29 11.42
N ALA A 322 -5.68 0.18 10.88
CA ALA A 322 -4.47 0.35 11.67
C ALA A 322 -4.64 1.34 12.83
N ARG A 323 -5.34 2.47 12.60
CA ARG A 323 -5.73 3.43 13.66
C ARG A 323 -6.67 2.81 14.69
N ALA A 324 -7.61 1.96 14.27
CA ALA A 324 -8.57 1.32 15.16
C ALA A 324 -7.96 0.18 15.99
N ILE A 325 -6.99 -0.56 15.45
CA ILE A 325 -6.34 -1.70 16.11
C ILE A 325 -5.17 -1.25 16.99
N ALA A 326 -4.46 -0.18 16.61
CA ALA A 326 -3.28 0.30 17.32
C ALA A 326 -3.23 1.84 17.39
N PRO A 327 -4.12 2.48 18.17
CA PRO A 327 -4.16 3.94 18.30
C PRO A 327 -2.78 4.53 18.70
N GLY A 328 -2.03 3.84 19.56
CA GLY A 328 -0.71 4.26 20.03
C GLY A 328 0.45 4.14 19.01
N VAL A 329 0.31 3.38 17.92
CA VAL A 329 1.41 3.17 16.95
C VAL A 329 1.52 4.32 15.94
N LEU A 330 0.42 5.05 15.71
CA LEU A 330 0.41 6.28 14.91
C LEU A 330 0.44 7.55 15.77
N GLU A 331 0.23 7.45 17.09
CA GLU A 331 0.49 8.52 18.07
C GLU A 331 1.97 8.61 18.48
N MET A 332 2.84 7.67 18.09
CA MET A 332 4.29 7.81 18.27
C MET A 332 4.84 8.85 17.29
N ASP A 333 4.78 10.14 17.66
CA ASP A 333 5.70 11.27 17.39
C ASP A 333 6.40 11.45 16.01
N VAL A 334 6.10 10.63 15.01
CA VAL A 334 6.68 10.65 13.65
C VAL A 334 5.67 11.18 12.63
N PHE A 335 4.37 11.04 12.93
CA PHE A 335 3.26 11.55 12.14
C PHE A 335 2.39 12.50 12.97
N GLY A 336 2.97 13.59 13.45
CA GLY A 336 2.19 14.65 14.11
C GLY A 336 1.01 15.13 13.25
N PHE A 337 0.04 15.81 13.86
CA PHE A 337 -1.17 16.32 13.19
C PHE A 337 -0.86 17.09 11.88
N GLN A 338 0.27 17.81 11.86
CA GLN A 338 0.76 18.55 10.69
C GLN A 338 1.18 17.63 9.53
N THR A 339 1.81 16.48 9.80
CA THR A 339 2.20 15.50 8.75
C THR A 339 0.96 14.91 8.08
N LEU A 340 -0.12 14.66 8.83
CA LEU A 340 -1.38 14.20 8.26
C LEU A 340 -1.99 15.26 7.33
N GLN A 341 -1.99 16.53 7.73
CA GLN A 341 -2.49 17.62 6.88
C GLN A 341 -1.69 17.76 5.58
N HIS A 342 -0.36 17.59 5.66
CA HIS A 342 0.53 17.54 4.48
C HIS A 342 0.19 16.37 3.55
N VAL A 343 -0.03 15.16 4.10
CA VAL A 343 -0.43 13.98 3.32
C VAL A 343 -1.83 14.15 2.70
N MET A 344 -2.78 14.74 3.42
CA MET A 344 -4.10 15.07 2.88
C MET A 344 -4.02 16.09 1.74
N ARG A 345 -3.15 17.10 1.87
CA ARG A 345 -2.88 18.05 0.78
C ARG A 345 -2.33 17.34 -0.45
N MET A 346 -1.30 16.51 -0.29
CA MET A 346 -0.68 15.74 -1.38
C MET A 346 -1.67 14.82 -2.08
N THR A 347 -2.39 13.99 -1.32
CA THR A 347 -3.33 12.99 -1.90
C THR A 347 -4.44 13.64 -2.73
N ARG A 348 -4.87 14.86 -2.39
CA ARG A 348 -5.83 15.66 -3.19
C ARG A 348 -5.26 16.24 -4.48
N THR A 349 -3.94 16.26 -4.62
CA THR A 349 -3.31 16.62 -5.90
C THR A 349 -3.30 15.46 -6.88
N TRP A 350 -3.51 14.21 -6.42
CA TRP A 350 -3.52 13.01 -7.26
C TRP A 350 -4.84 12.85 -8.03
N ASP A 351 -4.92 13.56 -9.15
CA ASP A 351 -6.10 13.66 -10.01
C ASP A 351 -6.67 12.33 -10.48
N SER A 352 -5.83 11.32 -10.69
CA SER A 352 -6.29 9.98 -11.09
C SER A 352 -7.32 9.38 -10.12
N THR A 353 -7.24 9.73 -8.82
CA THR A 353 -8.18 9.26 -7.78
C THR A 353 -9.61 9.66 -8.12
N MET A 354 -9.78 10.81 -8.78
CA MET A 354 -11.08 11.33 -9.18
C MET A 354 -11.76 10.44 -10.23
N SER A 355 -11.01 9.68 -11.03
CA SER A 355 -11.58 8.69 -11.96
C SER A 355 -12.45 7.63 -11.28
N MET A 356 -12.25 7.41 -9.98
CA MET A 356 -12.94 6.39 -9.17
C MET A 356 -14.08 6.96 -8.32
N ILE A 357 -14.44 8.24 -8.46
CA ILE A 357 -15.65 8.78 -7.82
C ILE A 357 -16.88 8.04 -8.39
N PRO A 358 -17.91 7.74 -7.56
CA PRO A 358 -19.17 7.16 -8.00
C PRO A 358 -19.78 7.87 -9.22
N LYS A 359 -20.08 7.09 -10.26
CA LYS A 359 -20.68 7.53 -11.53
C LYS A 359 -22.12 7.10 -11.62
N GLY A 360 -22.94 7.91 -12.29
CA GLY A 360 -24.37 7.66 -12.51
C GLY A 360 -25.31 8.09 -11.39
N GLY A 361 -24.78 8.75 -10.35
CA GLY A 361 -25.59 9.33 -9.27
C GLY A 361 -26.49 8.31 -8.57
N ASP A 362 -27.61 8.81 -8.03
CA ASP A 362 -28.55 8.01 -7.26
C ASP A 362 -29.23 6.92 -8.11
N THR A 363 -29.31 7.10 -9.44
CA THR A 363 -29.84 6.10 -10.38
C THR A 363 -29.08 4.78 -10.30
N ILE A 364 -27.76 4.84 -10.12
CA ILE A 364 -26.89 3.66 -10.04
C ILE A 364 -26.65 3.23 -8.59
N TRP A 365 -26.39 4.19 -7.71
CA TRP A 365 -25.86 3.92 -6.36
C TRP A 365 -26.91 3.89 -5.26
N GLY A 366 -28.16 4.21 -5.58
CA GLY A 366 -29.20 4.31 -4.57
C GLY A 366 -29.33 5.70 -3.97
N GLY A 367 -30.44 5.88 -3.25
CA GLY A 367 -30.75 7.10 -2.52
C GLY A 367 -30.68 6.90 -1.01
N PHE A 368 -31.46 7.68 -0.27
CA PHE A 368 -31.51 7.62 1.19
C PHE A 368 -32.09 6.31 1.72
N ASP A 369 -33.05 5.73 1.00
CA ASP A 369 -33.88 4.62 1.49
C ASP A 369 -33.77 3.35 0.64
N TRP A 370 -32.95 3.37 -0.40
CA TRP A 370 -32.74 2.22 -1.27
C TRP A 370 -31.31 2.19 -1.78
N SER A 371 -30.81 0.99 -2.07
CA SER A 371 -29.57 0.79 -2.82
C SER A 371 -29.60 -0.54 -3.58
N PRO A 372 -28.75 -0.74 -4.60
CA PRO A 372 -28.67 -2.01 -5.32
C PRO A 372 -28.32 -3.22 -4.45
N GLU A 373 -27.66 -3.00 -3.32
CA GLU A 373 -27.23 -4.01 -2.36
C GLU A 373 -28.35 -4.44 -1.40
N GLU A 374 -29.48 -3.73 -1.37
CA GLU A 374 -30.61 -4.15 -0.53
C GLU A 374 -31.08 -5.56 -0.91
N GLY A 375 -31.25 -6.42 0.10
CA GLY A 375 -31.62 -7.83 -0.08
C GLY A 375 -30.43 -8.79 -0.22
N TYR A 376 -29.19 -8.30 -0.33
CA TYR A 376 -28.00 -9.17 -0.23
C TYR A 376 -27.62 -9.43 1.23
N GLU A 377 -27.94 -10.62 1.72
CA GLU A 377 -27.43 -11.08 3.01
C GLU A 377 -25.95 -11.46 2.90
N CYS A 378 -25.08 -10.72 3.59
CA CYS A 378 -23.68 -11.10 3.78
C CYS A 378 -23.62 -12.38 4.64
N VAL A 379 -23.66 -13.55 4.01
CA VAL A 379 -23.37 -14.81 4.70
C VAL A 379 -21.89 -14.80 5.06
N ALA A 380 -21.58 -14.46 6.31
CA ALA A 380 -20.25 -14.64 6.85
C ALA A 380 -19.87 -16.12 6.67
N LYS A 381 -18.96 -16.43 5.74
CA LYS A 381 -18.38 -17.77 5.64
C LYS A 381 -17.77 -18.07 7.01
N LYS A 382 -18.35 -18.99 7.78
CA LYS A 382 -17.71 -19.59 8.94
C LYS A 382 -16.32 -20.05 8.48
N MET A 383 -15.27 -19.43 9.02
CA MET A 383 -13.95 -20.02 8.96
C MET A 383 -14.09 -21.42 9.56
N LYS A 384 -13.85 -22.46 8.75
CA LYS A 384 -13.70 -23.81 9.25
C LYS A 384 -12.43 -23.83 10.09
N ASN A 385 -12.57 -23.51 11.38
CA ASN A 385 -11.60 -24.00 12.34
C ASN A 385 -11.86 -25.50 12.45
N SER A 386 -10.98 -26.28 11.83
CA SER A 386 -10.78 -27.66 12.26
C SER A 386 -10.21 -27.58 13.66
N ASP A 387 -11.06 -27.84 14.66
CA ASP A 387 -10.65 -28.61 15.83
C ASP A 387 -11.88 -29.18 16.54
N ASN A 388 -11.77 -30.47 16.83
CA ASN A 388 -12.79 -31.30 17.44
C ASN A 388 -13.14 -30.80 18.85
N GLN A 389 -14.41 -30.45 19.07
CA GLN A 389 -15.11 -30.76 20.32
C GLN A 389 -16.62 -30.66 20.14
N THR A 390 -17.28 -31.79 20.31
CA THR A 390 -18.72 -31.96 20.44
C THR A 390 -19.26 -31.29 21.70
N ALA A 391 -20.18 -30.34 21.55
CA ALA A 391 -21.32 -30.15 22.46
C ALA A 391 -22.31 -29.09 21.90
N GLY A 392 -23.59 -29.46 21.85
CA GLY A 392 -24.71 -28.50 21.88
C GLY A 392 -25.37 -28.17 20.54
N GLN A 393 -26.33 -29.01 20.12
CA GLN A 393 -27.49 -28.50 19.40
C GLN A 393 -28.23 -27.51 20.31
N ASN A 394 -28.31 -26.24 19.90
CA ASN A 394 -29.53 -25.43 19.98
C ASN A 394 -29.25 -24.01 19.50
N GLY A 395 -30.18 -23.49 18.71
CA GLY A 395 -30.16 -22.11 18.23
C GLY A 395 -29.88 -22.01 16.74
N LYS A 396 -30.87 -22.38 15.93
CA LYS A 396 -31.21 -21.58 14.76
C LYS A 396 -31.58 -20.20 15.31
N VAL A 397 -30.58 -19.38 15.66
CA VAL A 397 -30.77 -17.97 15.96
C VAL A 397 -31.13 -17.38 14.61
N SER A 398 -32.43 -17.31 14.34
CA SER A 398 -32.98 -16.28 13.47
C SER A 398 -32.28 -15.00 13.92
N LEU A 399 -31.45 -14.42 13.05
CA LEU A 399 -30.98 -13.05 13.21
C LEU A 399 -32.20 -12.15 12.99
N ASP A 400 -33.16 -12.23 13.92
CA ASP A 400 -34.31 -11.36 13.98
C ASP A 400 -33.78 -9.95 14.17
N LYS A 401 -33.99 -9.12 13.14
CA LYS A 401 -33.57 -7.72 12.98
C LYS A 401 -32.11 -7.53 12.58
N THR A 402 -31.73 -8.00 11.39
CA THR A 402 -30.63 -7.37 10.65
C THR A 402 -31.01 -5.90 10.46
N LYS A 403 -30.37 -5.02 11.24
CA LYS A 403 -30.47 -3.57 11.12
C LYS A 403 -30.40 -3.18 9.64
N ARG A 404 -31.44 -2.56 9.10
CA ARG A 404 -31.47 -2.17 7.68
C ARG A 404 -30.32 -1.18 7.46
N LEU A 405 -29.33 -1.61 6.68
CA LEU A 405 -28.16 -0.79 6.35
C LEU A 405 -28.48 0.01 5.09
N HIS A 406 -28.34 1.33 5.17
CA HIS A 406 -28.63 2.24 4.06
C HIS A 406 -27.39 2.47 3.19
N TYR A 407 -27.04 1.52 2.32
CA TYR A 407 -25.80 1.60 1.53
C TYR A 407 -25.77 2.74 0.49
N GLY A 408 -26.93 3.25 0.07
CA GLY A 408 -27.02 4.44 -0.79
C GLY A 408 -26.57 5.73 -0.11
N ARG A 409 -26.46 5.73 1.23
CA ARG A 409 -25.89 6.83 2.03
C ARG A 409 -24.37 6.68 2.10
N ILE A 410 -23.66 7.25 1.12
CA ILE A 410 -22.20 7.13 1.02
C ILE A 410 -21.48 7.82 2.19
N ILE A 411 -21.96 9.00 2.60
CA ILE A 411 -21.46 9.68 3.81
C ILE A 411 -22.65 9.96 4.73
N SER A 412 -22.50 9.68 6.02
CA SER A 412 -23.48 10.05 7.05
C SER A 412 -22.75 10.67 8.25
N PHE A 413 -23.16 11.87 8.64
CA PHE A 413 -22.65 12.57 9.82
C PHE A 413 -23.49 12.19 11.04
N GLY A 414 -23.00 11.22 11.82
CA GLY A 414 -23.68 10.70 13.01
C GLY A 414 -24.17 9.26 12.82
N LYS A 415 -24.00 8.43 13.86
CA LYS A 415 -24.44 7.03 13.84
C LYS A 415 -25.97 6.93 13.89
N ASP A 416 -26.57 7.79 14.70
CA ASP A 416 -28.01 8.01 14.78
C ASP A 416 -28.60 8.38 13.41
N VAL A 417 -27.94 9.28 12.67
CA VAL A 417 -28.34 9.68 11.31
C VAL A 417 -28.17 8.52 10.31
N ALA A 418 -27.06 7.78 10.39
CA ALA A 418 -26.81 6.65 9.51
C ALA A 418 -27.91 5.56 9.65
N ASP A 419 -28.47 5.41 10.84
CA ASP A 419 -29.46 4.40 11.19
C ASP A 419 -30.92 4.91 11.10
N ALA A 420 -31.13 6.23 11.07
CA ALA A 420 -32.46 6.83 11.07
C ALA A 420 -33.20 6.62 9.75
N GLU A 421 -34.54 6.53 9.82
CA GLU A 421 -35.39 6.64 8.63
C GLU A 421 -35.25 8.03 8.01
N SER A 422 -35.26 8.13 6.68
CA SER A 422 -35.04 9.40 5.96
C SER A 422 -36.00 10.51 6.39
N SER A 423 -37.25 10.17 6.75
CA SER A 423 -38.26 11.12 7.22
C SER A 423 -37.93 11.79 8.56
N LYS A 424 -36.99 11.22 9.33
CA LYS A 424 -36.54 11.75 10.63
C LYS A 424 -35.26 12.56 10.52
N ILE A 425 -34.67 12.65 9.32
CA ILE A 425 -33.41 13.38 9.10
C ILE A 425 -33.75 14.78 8.62
N GLU A 426 -33.64 15.76 9.52
CA GLU A 426 -33.68 17.17 9.15
C GLU A 426 -32.39 17.54 8.41
N ARG A 427 -32.54 18.14 7.22
CA ARG A 427 -31.43 18.50 6.32
C ARG A 427 -31.53 19.95 5.94
N MET A 428 -30.40 20.65 6.00
CA MET A 428 -30.26 21.99 5.45
C MET A 428 -29.40 21.93 4.19
N ASP A 429 -29.87 22.49 3.08
CA ASP A 429 -29.11 22.50 1.83
C ASP A 429 -27.90 23.45 1.94
N PHE A 430 -26.72 22.94 1.60
CA PHE A 430 -25.46 23.66 1.68
C PHE A 430 -25.11 24.38 0.38
N ARG A 431 -25.77 24.09 -0.76
CA ARG A 431 -25.40 24.62 -2.09
C ARG A 431 -25.48 26.15 -2.19
N GLY A 432 -26.26 26.80 -1.32
CA GLY A 432 -26.37 28.26 -1.19
C GLY A 432 -25.70 28.84 0.07
N ALA A 433 -25.01 28.01 0.86
CA ALA A 433 -24.41 28.47 2.11
C ALA A 433 -23.17 29.35 1.85
N VAL A 434 -23.08 30.46 2.57
CA VAL A 434 -21.85 31.26 2.63
C VAL A 434 -20.84 30.49 3.45
N LYS A 435 -19.65 30.24 2.89
CA LYS A 435 -18.59 29.47 3.57
C LYS A 435 -18.10 30.12 4.86
N GLY A 436 -18.35 31.42 5.04
CA GLY A 436 -17.77 32.23 6.09
C GLY A 436 -16.27 32.44 5.88
N ASN A 437 -15.68 33.38 6.61
CA ASN A 437 -14.24 33.58 6.63
C ASN A 437 -13.62 32.78 7.77
N ASN A 438 -12.47 32.17 7.52
CA ASN A 438 -11.65 31.61 8.58
C ASN A 438 -10.72 32.71 9.11
N LEU A 439 -10.69 32.93 10.42
CA LEU A 439 -9.68 33.79 11.05
C LEU A 439 -8.34 33.05 10.92
N ALA A 440 -7.58 33.40 9.89
CA ALA A 440 -6.25 32.83 9.68
C ALA A 440 -5.42 33.02 10.95
N ASN A 441 -5.04 31.92 11.61
CA ASN A 441 -4.01 32.00 12.63
C ASN A 441 -2.70 32.26 11.87
N THR A 442 -2.23 33.51 11.90
CA THR A 442 -1.01 34.00 11.22
C THR A 442 0.28 33.43 11.83
N THR A 443 0.24 32.22 12.39
CA THR A 443 1.42 31.45 12.75
C THR A 443 1.91 30.74 11.50
N CYS A 444 2.98 31.25 10.89
CA CYS A 444 3.60 30.86 9.61
C CYS A 444 4.07 29.40 9.46
N ARG A 445 3.30 28.39 9.88
CA ARG A 445 3.66 26.96 9.77
C ARG A 445 2.50 26.01 9.43
N ASP A 446 1.26 26.49 9.29
CA ASP A 446 0.12 25.60 9.06
C ASP A 446 -0.12 25.27 7.58
N VAL A 447 -0.43 24.00 7.30
CA VAL A 447 -0.67 23.48 5.96
C VAL A 447 -2.01 23.97 5.44
N TRP A 448 -1.98 25.01 4.60
CA TRP A 448 -3.20 25.53 4.00
C TRP A 448 -3.73 24.59 2.90
N THR A 449 -5.01 24.20 3.04
CA THR A 449 -5.77 23.46 2.02
C THR A 449 -7.08 24.20 1.77
N GLU A 450 -7.79 23.91 0.67
CA GLU A 450 -9.08 24.56 0.34
C GLU A 450 -10.15 24.44 1.45
N TYR A 451 -9.99 23.48 2.35
CA TYR A 451 -10.86 23.29 3.52
C TYR A 451 -10.66 24.38 4.56
N HIS A 452 -9.44 24.92 4.65
CA HIS A 452 -9.12 26.02 5.56
C HIS A 452 -9.69 27.35 5.05
N ASP A 453 -10.04 27.44 3.75
CA ASP A 453 -10.80 28.57 3.21
C ASP A 453 -12.26 28.59 3.70
N MET A 454 -12.78 27.47 4.22
CA MET A 454 -14.11 27.41 4.81
C MET A 454 -14.07 27.81 6.28
N GLY A 455 -14.88 28.80 6.66
CA GLY A 455 -15.16 29.12 8.05
C GLY A 455 -16.12 28.12 8.70
N ILE A 456 -16.41 28.36 9.98
CA ILE A 456 -17.30 27.51 10.79
C ILE A 456 -18.70 27.38 10.16
N GLU A 457 -19.20 28.44 9.51
CA GLU A 457 -20.49 28.45 8.82
C GLU A 457 -20.53 27.43 7.67
N GLY A 458 -19.49 27.38 6.83
CA GLY A 458 -19.38 26.39 5.76
C GLY A 458 -19.26 24.96 6.29
N ILE A 459 -18.48 24.76 7.36
CA ILE A 459 -18.35 23.45 8.01
C ILE A 459 -19.70 23.00 8.56
N LYS A 460 -20.43 23.90 9.23
CA LYS A 460 -21.75 23.65 9.76
C LYS A 460 -22.74 23.31 8.66
N ALA A 461 -22.73 24.04 7.54
CA ALA A 461 -23.59 23.76 6.39
C ALA A 461 -23.37 22.34 5.83
N VAL A 462 -22.11 21.91 5.69
CA VAL A 462 -21.78 20.54 5.26
C VAL A 462 -22.26 19.50 6.29
N ALA A 463 -22.01 19.73 7.58
CA ALA A 463 -22.43 18.81 8.64
C ALA A 463 -23.96 18.76 8.82
N ASP A 464 -24.67 19.84 8.50
CA ASP A 464 -26.14 19.95 8.63
C ASP A 464 -26.91 19.46 7.40
N TYR A 465 -26.22 19.14 6.30
CA TYR A 465 -26.81 18.31 5.23
C TYR A 465 -26.98 16.85 5.66
N LYS A 466 -26.24 16.42 6.70
CA LYS A 466 -26.30 15.12 7.40
C LYS A 466 -25.91 13.89 6.57
N VAL A 467 -26.45 13.72 5.38
CA VAL A 467 -26.28 12.50 4.56
C VAL A 467 -26.05 12.84 3.11
N TYR A 468 -25.02 12.25 2.52
CA TYR A 468 -24.66 12.42 1.12
C TYR A 468 -24.80 11.10 0.34
N THR A 469 -25.59 11.15 -0.73
CA THR A 469 -25.74 10.12 -1.76
C THR A 469 -24.85 10.43 -2.95
N ALA A 470 -24.71 9.48 -3.88
CA ALA A 470 -23.89 9.65 -5.08
C ALA A 470 -24.25 10.91 -5.90
N GLY A 471 -25.54 11.28 -5.95
CA GLY A 471 -26.02 12.48 -6.63
C GLY A 471 -25.61 13.79 -5.96
N SER A 472 -25.40 13.81 -4.64
CA SER A 472 -25.00 15.01 -3.88
C SER A 472 -23.50 15.12 -3.62
N LEU A 473 -22.73 14.06 -3.88
CA LEU A 473 -21.29 14.02 -3.61
C LEU A 473 -20.48 14.97 -4.47
N LEU A 474 -20.85 15.15 -5.73
CA LEU A 474 -20.14 16.07 -6.63
C LEU A 474 -20.30 17.52 -6.17
N ASP A 475 -21.50 17.88 -5.73
CA ASP A 475 -21.77 19.20 -5.15
C ASP A 475 -21.00 19.42 -3.86
N LEU A 476 -20.93 18.38 -3.01
CA LEU A 476 -20.12 18.43 -1.79
C LEU A 476 -18.65 18.68 -2.11
N LEU A 477 -18.07 17.91 -3.04
CA LEU A 477 -16.68 18.08 -3.45
C LEU A 477 -16.45 19.45 -4.10
N GLN A 478 -17.38 19.93 -4.91
CA GLN A 478 -17.30 21.25 -5.55
C GLN A 478 -17.38 22.38 -4.53
N PHE A 479 -18.22 22.21 -3.51
CA PHE A 479 -18.32 23.15 -2.40
C PHE A 479 -17.03 23.15 -1.58
N VAL A 480 -16.49 21.99 -1.24
CA VAL A 480 -15.37 21.91 -0.30
C VAL A 480 -14.00 22.11 -0.95
N ALA A 481 -13.81 21.64 -2.18
CA ALA A 481 -12.54 21.69 -2.91
C ALA A 481 -12.75 22.08 -4.39
N PRO A 482 -13.19 23.32 -4.67
CA PRO A 482 -13.52 23.77 -6.02
C PRO A 482 -12.34 23.74 -7.01
N LYS A 483 -11.09 23.99 -6.58
CA LYS A 483 -9.93 23.95 -7.49
C LYS A 483 -9.59 22.52 -7.87
N MET A 484 -9.57 21.60 -6.89
CA MET A 484 -9.46 20.16 -7.16
C MET A 484 -10.55 19.69 -8.14
N MET A 485 -11.81 20.07 -7.88
CA MET A 485 -12.92 19.69 -8.76
C MET A 485 -12.83 20.30 -10.15
N LYS A 486 -12.40 21.55 -10.30
CA LYS A 486 -12.15 22.18 -11.59
C LYS A 486 -11.11 21.40 -12.40
N ARG A 487 -10.00 20.99 -11.75
CA ARG A 487 -8.92 20.24 -12.38
C ARG A 487 -9.36 18.84 -12.80
N GLY A 488 -9.96 18.06 -11.89
CA GLY A 488 -10.41 16.71 -12.22
C GLY A 488 -11.58 16.67 -13.21
N SER A 489 -12.52 17.61 -13.15
CA SER A 489 -13.67 17.66 -14.07
C SER A 489 -13.28 18.03 -15.50
N ALA A 490 -12.05 18.54 -15.72
CA ALA A 490 -11.48 18.70 -17.06
C ALA A 490 -11.13 17.34 -17.70
N HIS A 491 -10.89 16.31 -16.89
CA HIS A 491 -10.39 15.00 -17.33
C HIS A 491 -11.34 13.84 -17.08
N PHE A 492 -12.32 14.00 -16.18
CA PHE A 492 -13.22 12.92 -15.77
C PHE A 492 -14.67 13.36 -15.77
N SER A 493 -15.54 12.38 -15.93
CA SER A 493 -16.99 12.54 -15.97
C SER A 493 -17.66 11.48 -15.10
N TYR A 494 -18.86 11.81 -14.63
CA TYR A 494 -19.56 11.07 -13.59
C TYR A 494 -21.05 10.87 -13.92
N GLY A 495 -21.48 11.32 -15.10
CA GLY A 495 -22.87 11.34 -15.50
C GLY A 495 -23.32 10.02 -16.12
N ILE A 496 -24.51 10.10 -16.71
CA ILE A 496 -25.09 9.08 -17.60
C ILE A 496 -25.40 9.80 -18.91
N ALA A 497 -25.06 9.19 -20.04
CA ALA A 497 -25.42 9.76 -21.32
C ALA A 497 -26.91 9.59 -21.62
N ASP A 498 -27.60 10.69 -21.90
CA ASP A 498 -28.96 10.65 -22.45
C ASP A 498 -28.95 10.10 -23.90
N ASN A 499 -27.91 10.46 -24.66
CA ASN A 499 -27.68 9.99 -26.03
C ASN A 499 -26.18 9.83 -26.30
N LEU A 500 -25.70 8.59 -26.40
CA LEU A 500 -24.29 8.27 -26.66
C LEU A 500 -23.77 8.74 -28.02
N ASP A 501 -24.65 9.12 -28.95
CA ASP A 501 -24.26 9.66 -30.26
C ASP A 501 -23.98 11.18 -30.24
N ASP A 502 -24.11 11.85 -29.08
CA ASP A 502 -23.71 13.25 -28.92
C ASP A 502 -22.19 13.40 -29.06
N LYS A 503 -21.76 14.30 -29.96
CA LYS A 503 -20.35 14.59 -30.25
C LYS A 503 -19.53 14.98 -29.03
N LYS A 504 -20.15 15.49 -27.96
CA LYS A 504 -19.40 15.80 -26.73
C LYS A 504 -18.67 14.57 -26.16
N TYR A 505 -19.22 13.37 -26.35
CA TYR A 505 -18.64 12.11 -25.86
C TYR A 505 -17.39 11.67 -26.66
N GLU A 506 -17.08 12.35 -27.77
CA GLU A 506 -15.80 12.21 -28.46
C GLU A 506 -14.64 12.84 -27.68
N HIS A 507 -14.90 13.65 -26.64
CA HIS A 507 -13.84 14.25 -25.83
C HIS A 507 -13.29 13.24 -24.78
N TYR A 508 -11.97 13.24 -24.58
CA TYR A 508 -11.27 12.29 -23.71
C TYR A 508 -11.75 12.24 -22.25
N ARG A 509 -12.43 13.30 -21.78
CA ARG A 509 -12.99 13.36 -20.42
C ARG A 509 -14.08 12.32 -20.15
N TYR A 510 -14.67 11.76 -21.21
CA TYR A 510 -15.75 10.78 -21.13
C TYR A 510 -15.25 9.34 -21.30
N TRP A 511 -14.04 9.15 -21.82
CA TRP A 511 -13.54 7.85 -22.25
C TRP A 511 -13.27 6.85 -21.12
N SER A 512 -13.18 7.31 -19.88
CA SER A 512 -13.08 6.45 -18.69
C SER A 512 -14.41 6.23 -17.95
N ASN A 513 -15.51 6.85 -18.41
CA ASN A 513 -16.84 6.63 -17.89
C ASN A 513 -17.61 5.66 -18.81
N PRO A 514 -17.86 4.40 -18.40
CA PRO A 514 -18.62 3.44 -19.20
C PRO A 514 -20.08 3.84 -19.44
N LEU A 515 -20.61 4.81 -18.68
CA LEU A 515 -21.98 5.33 -18.86
C LEU A 515 -22.06 6.49 -19.87
N GLU A 516 -20.91 6.99 -20.33
CA GLU A 516 -20.79 8.14 -21.23
C GLU A 516 -19.81 7.87 -22.39
N THR A 517 -19.50 6.60 -22.66
CA THR A 517 -18.61 6.18 -23.74
C THR A 517 -19.25 5.03 -24.52
N LYS A 518 -19.14 5.10 -25.85
CA LYS A 518 -19.80 4.15 -26.77
C LYS A 518 -19.10 2.80 -26.87
#